data_AF-A0AAW1RCH9-F1
#
_entry.id   AF-A0AAW1RCH9-F1
#
_cell.length_a   1.000
_cell.length_b   1.000
_cell.length_c   1.000
_cell.angle_alpha   90.00
_cell.angle_beta   90.00
_cell.angle_gamma   90.00
#
_symmetry.space_group_name_H-M   'P 1'
#
loop_
_entity.id
_entity.type
_entity.pdbx_description
1 polymer ?
#
loop_
_entity_poly.entity_id
_entity_poly.type
_entity_poly.pdbx_seq_one_letter_code
_entity_poly.pdbx_strand_id
1 'polypeptide(L)'
;MEQELSEVAWQRLRPVYLAARSRPGADFSLQETCSGSAVVLPRPAPRERSPALEARCTELRRRLEQQQYDALVHDITQPERDAAAASEGGLVTFRQQLGFGVHVLVMMGTFYALGHYAAAHVSRNAGYHAAGGLAGLVFAMLMEVVLLIIRTTVPEAAATNGAKKDQ
;
A
#
# COMPACT_ATOMS: atom_id res chain seq x y z
N MET A 1 -45.41 -21.44 -11.51
CA MET A 1 -46.44 -21.21 -10.46
C MET A 1 -45.74 -20.53 -9.30
N GLU A 2 -45.67 -19.19 -9.32
CA GLU A 2 -45.31 -18.44 -8.11
C GLU A 2 -46.53 -18.45 -7.21
N GLN A 3 -46.54 -19.31 -6.19
CA GLN A 3 -47.52 -19.22 -5.12
C GLN A 3 -47.18 -17.96 -4.31
N GLU A 4 -48.11 -17.01 -4.26
CA GLU A 4 -48.03 -15.89 -3.32
C GLU A 4 -47.79 -16.43 -1.91
N LEU A 5 -46.61 -16.14 -1.36
CA LEU A 5 -46.31 -16.42 0.03
C LEU A 5 -47.22 -15.53 0.89
N SER A 6 -48.31 -16.10 1.38
CA SER A 6 -49.25 -15.39 2.23
C SER A 6 -48.62 -15.11 3.59
N GLU A 7 -48.20 -13.87 3.82
CA GLU A 7 -47.76 -13.43 5.15
C GLU A 7 -48.97 -13.31 6.09
N VAL A 8 -48.94 -14.03 7.20
CA VAL A 8 -50.02 -13.99 8.19
C VAL A 8 -49.52 -13.31 9.45
N ALA A 9 -50.12 -12.17 9.78
CA ALA A 9 -49.82 -11.46 11.02
C ALA A 9 -50.12 -12.34 12.24
N TRP A 10 -49.15 -12.46 13.15
CA TRP A 10 -49.27 -13.25 14.39
C TRP A 10 -50.54 -12.91 15.19
N GLN A 11 -50.95 -11.64 15.17
CA GLN A 11 -52.15 -11.17 15.86
C GLN A 11 -53.44 -11.85 15.38
N ARG A 12 -53.50 -12.27 14.10
CA ARG A 12 -54.65 -13.00 13.53
C ARG A 12 -54.60 -14.50 13.82
N LEU A 13 -53.39 -15.09 13.85
CA LEU A 13 -53.19 -16.51 14.19
C LEU A 13 -53.42 -16.81 15.68
N ARG A 14 -53.01 -15.88 16.56
CA ARG A 14 -53.10 -16.04 18.01
C ARG A 14 -54.49 -16.42 18.53
N PRO A 15 -55.60 -15.74 18.18
CA PRO A 15 -56.93 -16.11 18.68
C PRO A 15 -57.40 -17.49 18.17
N VAL A 16 -57.06 -17.83 16.91
CA VAL A 16 -57.40 -19.14 16.32
C VAL A 16 -56.67 -20.26 17.06
N TYR A 17 -55.38 -20.08 17.34
CA TYR A 17 -54.60 -21.03 18.14
C TYR A 17 -55.16 -21.19 19.56
N LEU A 18 -55.48 -20.09 20.24
CA LEU A 18 -56.04 -20.14 21.59
C LEU A 18 -57.41 -20.83 21.62
N ALA A 19 -58.26 -20.61 20.62
CA ALA A 19 -59.55 -21.27 20.48
C ALA A 19 -59.44 -22.76 20.11
N ALA A 20 -58.43 -23.14 19.32
CA ALA A 20 -58.17 -24.54 18.99
C ALA A 20 -57.64 -25.32 20.20
N ARG A 21 -56.75 -24.69 20.99
CA ARG A 21 -56.17 -25.27 22.21
C ARG A 21 -57.16 -25.41 23.36
N SER A 22 -58.18 -24.57 23.45
CA SER A 22 -59.17 -24.62 24.54
C SER A 22 -60.25 -25.71 24.36
N ARG A 23 -60.25 -26.44 23.23
CA ARG A 23 -61.15 -27.56 23.01
C ARG A 23 -60.69 -28.81 23.77
N PRO A 24 -61.52 -29.41 24.62
CA PRO A 24 -61.16 -30.65 25.32
C PRO A 24 -60.99 -31.79 24.31
N GLY A 25 -59.83 -32.45 24.34
CA GLY A 25 -59.50 -33.60 23.49
C GLY A 25 -58.79 -33.29 22.18
N ALA A 26 -58.43 -32.03 21.89
CA ALA A 26 -57.67 -31.66 20.70
C ALA A 26 -56.17 -31.53 21.03
N ASP A 27 -55.34 -32.39 20.44
CA ASP A 27 -53.88 -32.29 20.49
C ASP A 27 -53.43 -31.39 19.33
N PHE A 28 -53.25 -30.09 19.59
CA PHE A 28 -52.90 -29.11 18.56
C PHE A 28 -51.52 -28.51 18.84
N SER A 29 -50.52 -28.88 18.02
CA SER A 29 -49.15 -28.36 18.09
C SER A 29 -48.96 -27.21 17.10
N LEU A 30 -48.66 -26.02 17.63
CA LEU A 30 -48.30 -24.86 16.81
C LEU A 30 -47.00 -25.10 16.03
N GLN A 31 -46.08 -25.89 16.59
CA GLN A 31 -44.78 -26.17 15.98
C GLN A 31 -44.91 -27.07 14.75
N GLU A 32 -45.82 -28.05 14.77
CA GLU A 32 -46.12 -28.88 13.59
C GLU A 32 -46.83 -28.06 12.51
N THR A 33 -47.79 -27.23 12.90
CA THR A 33 -48.54 -26.38 11.97
C THR A 33 -47.65 -25.32 11.31
N CYS A 34 -46.69 -24.77 12.05
CA CYS A 34 -45.75 -23.77 11.55
C CYS A 34 -44.45 -24.41 10.99
N SER A 35 -44.35 -25.74 10.96
CA SER A 35 -43.18 -26.42 10.39
C SER A 35 -43.05 -26.09 8.90
N GLY A 36 -41.88 -25.60 8.49
CA GLY A 36 -41.64 -25.11 7.13
C GLY A 36 -42.05 -23.66 6.87
N SER A 37 -42.60 -22.94 7.86
CA SER A 37 -42.85 -21.49 7.73
C SER A 37 -41.63 -20.66 8.19
N ALA A 38 -41.41 -19.51 7.54
CA ALA A 38 -40.35 -18.57 7.90
C ALA A 38 -40.92 -17.45 8.77
N VAL A 39 -40.20 -17.12 9.85
CA VAL A 39 -40.54 -15.95 10.68
C VAL A 39 -40.02 -14.70 9.99
N VAL A 40 -40.93 -13.89 9.45
CA VAL A 40 -40.60 -12.59 8.86
C VAL A 40 -40.49 -11.58 10.00
N LEU A 41 -39.25 -11.30 10.42
CA LEU A 41 -38.97 -10.19 11.34
C LEU A 41 -38.91 -8.89 10.54
N PRO A 42 -39.65 -7.84 10.93
CA PRO A 42 -39.54 -6.55 10.27
C PRO A 42 -38.11 -6.05 10.43
N ARG A 43 -37.49 -5.67 9.32
CA ARG A 43 -36.16 -5.07 9.35
C ARG A 43 -36.23 -3.80 10.22
N PRO A 44 -35.33 -3.61 11.20
CA PRO A 44 -35.26 -2.35 11.94
C PRO A 44 -35.16 -1.19 10.96
N ALA A 45 -35.84 -0.08 11.29
CA ALA A 45 -35.80 1.12 10.45
C ALA A 45 -34.33 1.50 10.15
N PRO A 46 -33.96 1.70 8.87
CA PRO A 46 -32.62 2.12 8.52
C PRO A 46 -32.28 3.41 9.26
N ARG A 47 -31.12 3.42 9.94
CA ARG A 47 -30.65 4.60 10.66
C ARG A 47 -30.46 5.77 9.69
N GLU A 48 -31.04 6.93 10.00
CA GLU A 48 -30.78 8.16 9.26
C GLU A 48 -29.27 8.47 9.30
N ARG A 49 -28.67 8.65 8.12
CA ARG A 49 -27.24 8.93 8.00
C ARG A 49 -26.99 10.37 8.46
N SER A 50 -26.04 10.55 9.37
CA SER A 50 -25.61 11.89 9.75
C SER A 50 -24.83 12.54 8.60
N PRO A 51 -24.90 13.86 8.43
CA PRO A 51 -24.21 14.56 7.33
C PRO A 51 -22.68 14.33 7.35
N ALA A 52 -22.10 14.12 8.54
CA ALA A 52 -20.69 13.78 8.70
C ALA A 52 -20.34 12.38 8.16
N LEU A 53 -21.27 11.42 8.21
CA LEU A 53 -21.06 10.07 7.67
C LEU A 53 -21.19 10.07 6.14
N GLU A 54 -22.09 10.87 5.58
CA GLU A 54 -22.23 11.00 4.13
C GLU A 54 -20.98 11.63 3.51
N ALA A 55 -20.46 12.71 4.12
CA ALA A 55 -19.21 13.32 3.70
C ALA A 55 -18.04 12.31 3.70
N ARG A 56 -17.96 11.47 4.74
CA ARG A 56 -16.96 10.39 4.81
C ARG A 56 -17.16 9.33 3.73
N CYS A 57 -18.39 8.90 3.47
CA CYS A 57 -18.68 7.94 2.41
C CYS A 57 -18.31 8.48 1.02
N THR A 58 -18.57 9.76 0.76
CA THR A 58 -18.19 10.42 -0.49
C THR A 58 -16.67 10.48 -0.65
N GLU A 59 -15.92 10.84 0.40
CA GLU A 59 -14.45 10.83 0.34
C GLU A 59 -13.88 9.42 0.16
N LEU A 60 -14.43 8.42 0.86
CA LEU A 60 -14.04 7.02 0.68
C LEU A 60 -14.30 6.54 -0.75
N ARG A 61 -15.44 6.93 -1.33
CA ARG A 61 -15.78 6.61 -2.71
C ARG A 61 -14.83 7.28 -3.69
N ARG A 62 -14.53 8.57 -3.50
CA ARG A 62 -13.55 9.31 -4.32
C ARG A 62 -12.18 8.64 -4.30
N ARG A 63 -11.72 8.18 -3.15
CA ARG A 63 -10.44 7.45 -3.02
C ARG A 63 -10.45 6.14 -3.78
N LEU A 64 -11.54 5.37 -3.71
CA LEU A 64 -11.67 4.13 -4.47
C LEU A 64 -11.70 4.39 -5.98
N GLU A 65 -12.42 5.40 -6.43
CA GLU A 65 -12.47 5.79 -7.84
C GLU A 65 -11.09 6.21 -8.34
N GLN A 66 -10.32 6.96 -7.53
CA GLN A 66 -8.94 7.32 -7.84
C GLN A 66 -8.05 6.08 -7.96
N GLN A 67 -8.13 5.14 -7.01
CA GLN A 67 -7.35 3.90 -7.05
C GLN A 67 -7.67 3.05 -8.27
N GLN A 68 -8.95 2.97 -8.66
CA GLN A 68 -9.37 2.27 -9.86
C GLN A 68 -8.86 2.95 -11.13
N TYR A 69 -8.93 4.29 -11.19
CA TYR A 69 -8.36 5.06 -12.30
C TYR A 69 -6.84 4.84 -12.41
N ASP A 70 -6.13 4.92 -11.29
CA ASP A 70 -4.68 4.69 -11.25
C ASP A 70 -4.32 3.28 -11.71
N ALA A 71 -5.12 2.26 -11.37
CA ALA A 71 -4.94 0.89 -11.84
C ALA A 71 -5.20 0.75 -13.34
N LEU A 72 -6.20 1.44 -13.90
CA LEU A 72 -6.49 1.43 -15.34
C LEU A 72 -5.40 2.11 -16.17
N VAL A 73 -4.79 3.15 -15.62
CA VAL A 73 -3.78 3.98 -16.31
C VAL A 73 -2.36 3.50 -16.00
N HIS A 74 -2.21 2.55 -15.07
CA HIS A 74 -0.94 2.00 -14.64
C HIS A 74 -0.08 1.55 -15.83
N ASP A 75 -0.57 0.67 -16.69
CA ASP A 75 0.24 0.07 -17.78
C ASP A 75 0.69 1.09 -18.83
N ILE A 76 -0.08 2.18 -19.01
CA ILE A 76 0.22 3.24 -19.98
C ILE A 76 1.23 4.22 -19.39
N THR A 77 1.06 4.56 -18.12
CA THR A 77 1.91 5.54 -17.43
C THR A 77 3.15 4.94 -16.81
N GLN A 78 3.26 3.61 -16.71
CA GLN A 78 4.42 2.94 -16.13
C GLN A 78 5.75 3.33 -16.79
N PRO A 79 5.92 3.30 -18.13
CA PRO A 79 7.17 3.74 -18.73
C PRO A 79 7.48 5.22 -18.48
N GLU A 80 6.44 6.07 -18.39
CA GLU A 80 6.59 7.50 -18.08
C GLU A 80 6.89 7.74 -16.60
N ARG A 81 6.30 6.93 -15.70
CA ARG A 81 6.52 6.95 -14.25
C ARG A 81 7.86 6.34 -13.87
N ASP A 82 8.35 5.36 -14.61
CA ASP A 82 9.69 4.77 -14.41
C ASP A 82 10.75 5.73 -14.96
N ALA A 83 10.49 6.38 -16.10
CA ALA A 83 11.32 7.48 -16.60
C ALA A 83 11.30 8.70 -15.66
N ALA A 84 10.13 9.03 -15.11
CA ALA A 84 9.98 10.08 -14.12
C ALA A 84 10.60 9.67 -12.78
N ALA A 85 10.54 8.43 -12.32
CA ALA A 85 11.18 7.96 -11.09
C ALA A 85 12.71 7.86 -11.23
N ALA A 86 13.20 7.57 -12.44
CA ALA A 86 14.62 7.66 -12.77
C ALA A 86 15.09 9.13 -12.86
N SER A 87 14.29 10.03 -13.43
CA SER A 87 14.56 11.47 -13.52
C SER A 87 14.33 12.21 -12.20
N GLU A 88 13.39 11.76 -11.38
CA GLU A 88 13.04 12.20 -10.02
C GLU A 88 13.77 11.35 -8.96
N GLY A 89 14.78 10.57 -9.40
CA GLY A 89 15.71 9.79 -8.57
C GLY A 89 16.58 10.63 -7.62
N GLY A 90 16.15 11.85 -7.31
CA GLY A 90 16.74 12.69 -6.30
C GLY A 90 16.37 12.26 -4.88
N LEU A 91 15.08 12.03 -4.54
CA LEU A 91 14.68 12.21 -3.14
C LEU A 91 13.48 11.38 -2.60
N VAL A 92 12.91 10.38 -3.29
CA VAL A 92 11.63 9.78 -2.83
C VAL A 92 11.75 8.82 -1.63
N THR A 93 12.94 8.39 -1.22
CA THR A 93 13.07 7.58 0.00
C THR A 93 14.05 8.24 0.95
N PHE A 94 13.56 8.78 2.08
CA PHE A 94 14.38 9.24 3.21
C PHE A 94 15.46 8.21 3.59
N ARG A 95 15.14 6.92 3.45
CA ARG A 95 16.06 5.79 3.61
C ARG A 95 17.16 5.70 2.54
N GLN A 96 16.88 6.06 1.27
CA GLN A 96 17.91 6.17 0.23
C GLN A 96 18.70 7.48 0.31
N GLN A 97 18.11 8.57 0.79
CA GLN A 97 18.86 9.81 1.10
C GLN A 97 19.87 9.58 2.24
N LEU A 98 19.44 8.90 3.31
CA LEU A 98 20.33 8.47 4.37
C LEU A 98 21.37 7.46 3.87
N GLY A 99 20.98 6.50 3.04
CA GLY A 99 21.90 5.53 2.44
C GLY A 99 22.98 6.21 1.58
N PHE A 100 22.61 7.24 0.81
CA PHE A 100 23.54 8.03 0.02
C PHE A 100 24.49 8.84 0.92
N GLY A 101 23.98 9.58 1.90
CA GLY A 101 24.82 10.33 2.84
C GLY A 101 25.79 9.44 3.63
N VAL A 102 25.33 8.26 4.09
CA VAL A 102 26.18 7.28 4.77
C VAL A 102 27.24 6.72 3.83
N HIS A 103 26.90 6.42 2.57
CA HIS A 103 27.87 5.97 1.57
C HIS A 103 28.98 7.00 1.36
N VAL A 104 28.60 8.27 1.13
CA VAL A 104 29.54 9.39 0.95
C VAL A 104 30.47 9.51 2.15
N LEU A 105 29.91 9.43 3.37
CA LEU A 105 30.68 9.59 4.60
C LEU A 105 31.68 8.43 4.82
N VAL A 106 31.27 7.20 4.51
CA VAL A 106 32.15 6.01 4.56
C VAL A 106 33.26 6.12 3.52
N MET A 107 32.94 6.52 2.28
CA MET A 107 33.92 6.70 1.21
C MET A 107 34.92 7.80 1.56
N MET A 108 34.45 8.97 2.00
CA MET A 108 35.31 10.07 2.45
C MET A 108 36.23 9.65 3.60
N GLY A 109 35.70 8.94 4.61
CA GLY A 109 36.50 8.44 5.73
C GLY A 109 37.57 7.44 5.29
N THR A 110 37.22 6.54 4.39
CA THR A 110 38.14 5.51 3.87
C THR A 110 39.29 6.13 3.08
N PHE A 111 39.00 7.07 2.19
CA PHE A 111 40.01 7.75 1.39
C PHE A 111 40.85 8.75 2.19
N TYR A 112 40.28 9.40 3.21
CA TYR A 112 41.05 10.19 4.15
C TYR A 112 42.06 9.32 4.91
N ALA A 113 41.61 8.19 5.47
CA ALA A 113 42.48 7.26 6.17
C ALA A 113 43.58 6.72 5.24
N LEU A 114 43.21 6.31 4.02
CA LEU A 114 44.15 5.83 3.02
C LEU A 114 45.19 6.89 2.65
N GLY A 115 44.77 8.13 2.39
CA GLY A 115 45.67 9.24 2.10
C GLY A 115 46.58 9.60 3.27
N HIS A 116 46.05 9.56 4.50
CA HIS A 116 46.83 9.79 5.72
C HIS A 116 47.88 8.70 5.92
N TYR A 117 47.53 7.41 5.79
CA TYR A 117 48.47 6.30 5.90
C TYR A 117 49.51 6.30 4.78
N ALA A 118 49.11 6.59 3.55
CA ALA A 118 50.04 6.70 2.43
C ALA A 118 51.07 7.82 2.67
N ALA A 119 50.64 9.00 3.13
CA ALA A 119 51.54 10.09 3.44
C ALA A 119 52.41 9.83 4.69
N ALA A 120 51.90 9.04 5.64
CA ALA A 120 52.67 8.58 6.79
C ALA A 120 53.74 7.57 6.44
N HIS A 121 53.53 6.77 5.39
CA HIS A 121 54.54 5.87 4.87
C HIS A 121 55.68 6.62 4.15
N VAL A 122 55.36 7.71 3.46
CA VAL A 122 56.33 8.50 2.69
C VAL A 122 57.10 9.50 3.58
N SER A 123 56.48 10.03 4.62
CA SER A 123 57.07 11.09 5.44
C SER A 123 56.75 10.91 6.92
N ARG A 124 57.70 11.24 7.81
CA ARG A 124 57.50 11.18 9.27
C ARG A 124 56.92 12.46 9.89
N ASN A 125 56.77 13.51 9.11
CA ASN A 125 56.34 14.81 9.60
C ASN A 125 54.80 14.88 9.60
N ALA A 126 54.23 15.16 10.78
CA ALA A 126 52.79 15.14 11.04
C ALA A 126 51.99 16.06 10.09
N GLY A 127 52.58 17.17 9.62
CA GLY A 127 51.91 18.06 8.67
C GLY A 127 51.60 17.40 7.33
N TYR A 128 52.47 16.50 6.85
CA TYR A 128 52.27 15.80 5.59
C TYR A 128 51.20 14.70 5.70
N HIS A 129 51.00 14.12 6.88
CA HIS A 129 49.95 13.11 7.09
C HIS A 129 48.56 13.74 6.92
N ALA A 130 48.37 14.92 7.52
CA ALA A 130 47.14 15.70 7.37
C ALA A 130 46.92 16.15 5.91
N ALA A 131 47.98 16.60 5.23
CA ALA A 131 47.92 16.98 3.81
C ALA A 131 47.56 15.79 2.90
N GLY A 132 48.09 14.60 3.18
CA GLY A 132 47.76 13.37 2.47
C GLY A 132 46.31 12.95 2.64
N GLY A 133 45.78 13.04 3.87
CA GLY A 133 44.36 12.81 4.13
C GLY A 133 43.45 13.80 3.39
N LEU A 134 43.82 15.08 3.34
CA LEU A 134 43.08 16.11 2.61
C LEU A 134 43.08 15.85 1.10
N ALA A 135 44.22 15.46 0.53
CA ALA A 135 44.31 15.06 -0.88
C ALA A 135 43.43 13.83 -1.16
N GLY A 136 43.39 12.87 -0.23
CA GLY A 136 42.48 11.73 -0.27
C GLY A 136 41.01 12.14 -0.29
N LEU A 137 40.61 13.13 0.52
CA LEU A 137 39.23 13.67 0.52
C LEU A 137 38.86 14.31 -0.82
N VAL A 138 39.76 15.08 -1.42
CA VAL A 138 39.51 15.70 -2.74
C VAL A 138 39.32 14.61 -3.79
N PHE A 139 40.16 13.57 -3.79
CA PHE A 139 40.00 12.44 -4.70
C PHE A 139 38.67 11.70 -4.48
N ALA A 140 38.28 11.45 -3.23
CA ALA A 140 37.01 10.83 -2.89
C ALA A 140 35.82 11.64 -3.42
N MET A 141 35.87 12.96 -3.27
CA MET A 141 34.83 13.86 -3.78
C MET A 141 34.70 13.78 -5.30
N LEU A 142 35.83 13.71 -6.04
CA LEU A 142 35.82 13.53 -7.49
C LEU A 142 35.23 12.17 -7.87
N MET A 143 35.60 11.10 -7.16
CA MET A 143 35.10 9.76 -7.43
C MET A 143 33.58 9.67 -7.19
N GLU A 144 33.10 10.26 -6.09
CA GLU A 144 31.68 10.35 -5.75
C GLU A 144 30.88 11.08 -6.84
N VAL A 145 31.39 12.21 -7.35
CA VAL A 145 30.74 12.96 -8.44
C VAL A 145 30.67 12.14 -9.72
N VAL A 146 31.73 11.39 -10.07
CA VAL A 146 31.71 10.51 -11.24
C VAL A 146 30.71 9.36 -11.06
N LEU A 147 30.67 8.74 -9.87
CA LEU A 147 29.70 7.68 -9.56
C LEU A 147 28.25 8.20 -9.58
N LEU A 148 28.02 9.42 -9.10
CA LEU A 148 26.74 10.12 -9.21
C LEU A 148 26.33 10.34 -10.66
N ILE A 149 27.27 10.75 -11.52
CA ILE A 149 27.01 10.91 -12.96
C ILE A 149 26.66 9.57 -13.58
N ILE A 150 27.42 8.50 -13.33
CA ILE A 150 27.12 7.15 -13.88
C ILE A 150 25.74 6.68 -13.41
N ARG A 151 25.44 6.83 -12.12
CA ARG A 151 24.15 6.43 -11.54
C ARG A 151 22.97 7.18 -12.15
N THR A 152 23.14 8.45 -12.49
CA THR A 152 22.08 9.28 -13.09
C THR A 152 22.02 9.17 -14.62
N THR A 153 23.08 8.68 -15.29
CA THR A 153 23.17 8.62 -16.76
C THR A 153 22.94 7.23 -17.36
N VAL A 154 22.83 6.16 -16.56
CA VAL A 154 22.45 4.83 -17.07
C VAL A 154 20.93 4.68 -17.04
N PRO A 155 20.22 4.89 -18.18
CA PRO A 155 18.84 4.46 -18.30
C PRO A 155 18.78 2.92 -18.29
N GLU A 156 17.77 2.36 -17.62
CA GLU A 156 17.46 0.92 -17.51
C GLU A 156 17.20 0.19 -18.86
N ALA A 157 17.51 0.81 -20.00
CA ALA A 157 17.36 0.25 -21.34
C ALA A 157 18.29 -0.96 -21.62
N ALA A 158 19.27 -1.24 -20.75
CA ALA A 158 20.16 -2.40 -20.91
C ALA A 158 19.59 -3.72 -20.33
N ALA A 159 18.52 -3.68 -19.51
CA ALA A 159 18.00 -4.86 -18.82
C ALA A 159 16.97 -5.67 -19.63
N THR A 160 16.33 -5.08 -20.65
CA THR A 160 15.22 -5.72 -21.38
C THR A 160 15.63 -6.49 -22.64
N ASN A 161 16.88 -6.36 -23.11
CA ASN A 161 17.35 -7.02 -24.33
C ASN A 161 17.76 -8.50 -24.14
N GLY A 162 17.79 -9.01 -22.91
CA GLY A 162 18.11 -10.42 -22.61
C GLY A 162 16.92 -11.37 -22.68
N ALA A 163 15.69 -10.87 -22.48
CA ALA A 163 14.50 -11.72 -22.32
C ALA A 163 13.77 -12.06 -23.62
N LYS A 164 14.23 -11.58 -24.79
CA LYS A 164 13.54 -11.74 -26.07
C LYS A 164 14.28 -12.65 -27.08
N LYS A 165 15.25 -13.45 -26.64
CA LYS A 165 16.03 -14.33 -27.55
C LYS A 165 15.61 -15.81 -27.57
N ASP A 166 14.59 -16.19 -26.79
CA ASP A 166 14.09 -17.57 -26.74
C ASP A 166 12.65 -17.67 -27.30
N GLN A 167 12.40 -17.04 -28.46
CA GLN A 167 11.28 -17.38 -29.35
C GLN A 167 11.78 -18.26 -30.48
#